data_AF-A0A662L0M6-F1
#
_entry.id   AF-A0A662L0M6-F1
#
_cell.length_a   1.000
_cell.length_b   1.000
_cell.length_c   1.000
_cell.angle_alpha   90.00
_cell.angle_beta   90.00
_cell.angle_gamma   90.00
#
_symmetry.space_group_name_H-M   'P 1'
#
loop_
_entity.id
_entity.type
_entity.pdbx_description
1 polymer ?
#
loop_
_entity_poly.entity_id
_entity_poly.type
_entity_poly.pdbx_seq_one_letter_code
_entity_poly.pdbx_strand_id
1 'polypeptide(L)'
;TKEDGIVVIRVVPFPGCTNPPTDPDDDGLYEDINGNGRKDFNDVVVFFKNLEWVPDNEPVECFDFNGNGRIDFDDIVLYEEL
;
A
#
# COMPACT_ATOMS: atom_id res chain seq x y z
N THR A 1 5.79 4.99 -30.91
CA THR A 1 6.40 5.62 -29.74
C THR A 1 5.31 5.69 -28.69
N LYS A 2 5.28 4.75 -27.74
CA LYS A 2 4.38 4.87 -26.59
C LYS A 2 4.94 6.02 -25.77
N GLU A 3 4.15 7.06 -25.58
CA GLU A 3 4.51 8.15 -24.68
C GLU A 3 4.64 7.55 -23.28
N ASP A 4 5.80 7.73 -22.66
CA ASP A 4 6.03 7.47 -21.24
C ASP A 4 5.19 8.49 -20.46
N GLY A 5 3.89 8.23 -20.38
CA GLY A 5 2.97 9.00 -19.56
C GLY A 5 3.28 8.72 -18.11
N ILE A 6 3.64 9.75 -17.35
CA ILE A 6 3.72 9.67 -15.88
C ILE A 6 2.33 9.26 -15.40
N VAL A 7 2.22 8.04 -14.87
CA VAL A 7 1.01 7.60 -14.18
C VAL A 7 1.04 8.25 -12.80
N VAL A 8 0.18 9.25 -12.58
CA VAL A 8 -0.01 9.83 -11.26
C VAL A 8 -0.97 8.94 -10.50
N ILE A 9 -0.44 8.00 -9.72
CA ILE A 9 -1.23 7.21 -8.78
C ILE A 9 -1.52 8.08 -7.56
N ARG A 10 -2.78 8.08 -7.10
CA ARG A 10 -3.20 8.82 -5.92
C ARG A 10 -3.61 7.82 -4.85
N VAL A 11 -2.76 7.69 -3.83
CA VAL A 11 -3.08 7.03 -2.56
C VAL A 11 -3.59 8.05 -1.54
N VAL A 12 -4.39 7.62 -0.57
CA VAL A 12 -4.91 8.52 0.49
C VAL A 12 -4.45 8.06 1.88
N PRO A 13 -4.44 8.93 2.90
CA PRO A 13 -4.13 8.49 4.25
C PRO A 13 -5.12 7.42 4.73
N PHE A 14 -4.60 6.32 5.27
CA PHE A 14 -5.40 5.31 5.93
C PHE A 14 -6.14 5.92 7.15
N PRO A 15 -7.30 5.37 7.56
CA PRO A 15 -8.02 5.83 8.74
C PRO A 15 -7.12 5.85 9.99
N GLY A 16 -6.95 7.05 10.58
CA GLY A 16 -6.09 7.27 11.74
C GLY A 16 -4.66 7.71 11.41
N CYS A 17 -4.26 7.71 10.13
CA CYS A 17 -3.01 8.25 9.65
C CYS A 17 -3.18 9.69 9.14
N THR A 18 -2.11 10.49 9.24
CA THR A 18 -2.11 11.88 8.74
C THR A 18 -1.53 11.99 7.34
N ASN A 19 -0.51 11.20 7.05
CA ASN A 19 0.19 11.17 5.77
C ASN A 19 -0.34 10.01 4.91
N PRO A 20 -0.31 10.15 3.57
CA PRO A 20 -0.57 9.03 2.69
C PRO A 20 0.55 7.97 2.81
N PRO A 21 0.25 6.72 2.41
CA PRO A 21 1.27 5.70 2.22
C PRO A 21 2.39 6.17 1.30
N THR A 22 3.60 5.64 1.50
CA THR A 22 4.73 5.87 0.58
C THR A 22 5.36 4.57 0.13
N ASP A 23 6.12 4.67 -0.97
CA ASP A 23 6.92 3.62 -1.59
C ASP A 23 8.42 4.04 -1.48
N PRO A 24 9.09 3.72 -0.36
CA PRO A 24 10.50 4.01 -0.15
C PRO A 24 11.50 3.41 -1.14
N ASP A 25 11.17 2.31 -1.82
CA ASP A 25 12.10 1.61 -2.73
C ASP A 25 11.77 1.75 -4.23
N ASP A 26 10.72 2.49 -4.55
CA ASP A 26 10.23 2.84 -5.88
C ASP A 26 9.85 1.60 -6.74
N ASP A 27 9.37 0.51 -6.12
CA ASP A 27 8.95 -0.70 -6.83
C ASP A 27 7.47 -0.71 -7.27
N GLY A 28 6.68 0.27 -6.80
CA GLY A 28 5.27 0.46 -7.06
C GLY A 28 4.34 -0.09 -5.99
N LEU A 29 4.86 -0.85 -5.02
CA LEU A 29 4.16 -1.31 -3.83
C LEU A 29 4.41 -0.33 -2.68
N TYR A 30 3.38 -0.04 -1.89
CA TYR A 30 3.43 1.02 -0.89
C TYR A 30 3.54 0.41 0.50
N GLU A 31 4.76 0.12 0.93
CA GLU A 31 5.04 -0.56 2.19
C GLU A 31 5.00 0.36 3.42
N ASP A 32 5.25 1.67 3.29
CA ASP A 32 5.06 2.64 4.41
C ASP A 32 3.59 3.05 4.52
N ILE A 33 2.72 2.12 4.90
CA ILE A 33 1.26 2.27 4.96
C ILE A 33 0.83 3.40 5.89
N ASN A 34 1.52 3.59 7.01
CA ASN A 34 1.17 4.62 7.98
C ASN A 34 1.75 6.00 7.63
N GLY A 35 2.62 6.07 6.60
CA GLY A 35 3.16 7.32 6.06
C GLY A 35 4.17 7.99 7.00
N ASN A 36 4.94 7.22 7.78
CA ASN A 36 5.96 7.76 8.68
C ASN A 36 7.37 7.82 8.07
N GLY A 37 7.50 7.43 6.80
CA GLY A 37 8.74 7.45 6.02
C GLY A 37 9.61 6.22 6.21
N ARG A 38 9.06 5.11 6.71
CA ARG A 38 9.77 3.83 6.82
C ARG A 38 8.79 2.66 6.91
N LYS A 39 9.20 1.52 6.37
CA LYS A 39 8.60 0.22 6.65
C LYS A 39 8.84 -0.20 8.10
N ASP A 40 7.78 -0.34 8.90
CA ASP A 40 7.83 -0.86 10.26
C ASP A 40 6.58 -1.67 10.68
N PHE A 41 6.57 -2.21 11.89
CA PHE A 41 5.47 -3.06 12.35
C PHE A 41 4.12 -2.31 12.51
N ASN A 42 4.14 -0.98 12.65
CA ASN A 42 2.89 -0.22 12.74
C ASN A 42 2.13 -0.23 11.41
N ASP A 43 2.82 -0.39 10.29
CA ASP A 43 2.19 -0.54 8.97
C ASP A 43 1.32 -1.79 8.92
N VAL A 44 1.84 -2.94 9.39
CA VAL A 44 1.08 -4.20 9.53
C VAL A 44 -0.16 -3.98 10.39
N VAL A 45 -0.01 -3.28 11.51
CA VAL A 45 -1.13 -2.99 12.43
C VAL A 45 -2.18 -2.10 11.76
N VAL A 46 -1.77 -1.08 11.00
CA VAL A 46 -2.69 -0.18 10.28
C VAL A 46 -3.38 -0.92 9.14
N PHE A 47 -2.65 -1.72 8.37
CA PHE A 47 -3.17 -2.48 7.25
C PHE A 47 -4.22 -3.49 7.72
N PHE A 48 -3.88 -4.29 8.74
CA PHE A 48 -4.80 -5.26 9.33
C PHE A 48 -6.09 -4.61 9.87
N LYS A 49 -5.97 -3.46 10.55
CA LYS A 49 -7.14 -2.75 11.10
C LYS A 49 -8.09 -2.21 10.01
N ASN A 50 -7.58 -1.97 8.81
CA ASN A 50 -8.30 -1.33 7.72
C ASN A 50 -8.46 -2.24 6.49
N LEU A 51 -8.31 -3.56 6.67
CA LEU A 51 -8.36 -4.53 5.57
C LEU A 51 -9.71 -4.58 4.84
N GLU A 52 -10.79 -4.22 5.54
CA GLU A 52 -12.12 -4.07 4.92
C GLU A 52 -12.31 -2.72 4.20
N TRP A 53 -11.49 -1.71 4.54
CA TRP A 53 -11.60 -0.36 3.99
C TRP A 53 -10.74 -0.16 2.75
N VAL A 54 -9.52 -0.72 2.76
CA VAL A 54 -8.52 -0.52 1.70
C VAL A 54 -8.97 -0.91 0.29
N PRO A 55 -9.71 -2.03 0.04
CA PRO A 55 -10.03 -2.44 -1.33
C PRO A 55 -11.00 -1.47 -2.03
N ASP A 56 -11.74 -0.69 -1.26
CA ASP A 56 -12.73 0.27 -1.77
C ASP A 56 -12.16 1.70 -1.88
N ASN A 57 -10.97 1.98 -1.32
CA ASN A 57 -10.46 3.35 -1.15
C ASN A 57 -9.05 3.56 -1.71
N GLU A 58 -8.29 2.50 -1.95
CA GLU A 58 -6.92 2.55 -2.46
C GLU A 58 -6.76 1.80 -3.80
N PRO A 59 -5.71 2.11 -4.59
CA PRO A 59 -5.35 1.35 -5.79
C PRO A 59 -4.89 -0.06 -5.43
N VAL A 60 -5.51 -1.08 -6.05
CA VAL A 60 -5.16 -2.49 -5.78
C VAL A 60 -3.70 -2.77 -6.10
N GLU A 61 -3.20 -2.23 -7.21
CA GLU A 61 -1.82 -2.41 -7.67
C GLU A 61 -0.74 -1.96 -6.68
N CYS A 62 -1.07 -1.09 -5.71
CA CYS A 62 -0.12 -0.60 -4.72
C CYS A 62 -0.08 -1.44 -3.44
N PHE A 63 -1.09 -2.29 -3.20
CA PHE A 63 -1.26 -3.02 -1.94
C PHE A 63 -1.54 -4.52 -2.12
N ASP A 64 -1.54 -5.01 -3.37
CA ASP A 64 -1.57 -6.43 -3.76
C ASP A 64 -0.15 -7.01 -3.73
N PHE A 65 0.40 -7.14 -2.51
CA PHE A 65 1.76 -7.63 -2.28
C PHE A 65 1.96 -9.07 -2.75
N ASN A 66 0.88 -9.87 -2.81
CA ASN A 66 0.95 -11.25 -3.27
C ASN A 66 0.70 -11.43 -4.78
N GLY A 67 0.25 -10.37 -5.47
CA GLY A 67 0.04 -10.33 -6.92
C GLY A 67 -1.16 -11.13 -7.41
N ASN A 68 -2.18 -11.36 -6.58
CA ASN A 68 -3.36 -12.16 -6.92
C ASN A 68 -4.53 -11.32 -7.51
N GLY A 69 -4.35 -10.01 -7.61
CA GLY A 69 -5.30 -9.06 -8.19
C GLY A 69 -6.37 -8.55 -7.22
N ARG A 70 -6.18 -8.71 -5.91
CA ARG A 70 -7.06 -8.18 -4.87
C ARG A 70 -6.26 -7.92 -3.60
N ILE A 71 -6.78 -7.04 -2.75
CA ILE A 71 -6.21 -6.79 -1.43
C ILE A 71 -6.95 -7.67 -0.42
N ASP A 72 -6.23 -8.59 0.21
CA ASP A 72 -6.75 -9.54 1.19
C ASP A 72 -5.74 -9.86 2.32
N PHE A 73 -6.05 -10.87 3.13
CA PHE A 73 -5.21 -11.22 4.27
C PHE A 73 -3.84 -11.79 3.87
N ASP A 74 -3.73 -12.42 2.69
CA ASP A 74 -2.46 -13.00 2.24
C ASP A 74 -1.44 -11.89 1.90
N ASP A 75 -1.91 -10.68 1.55
CA ASP A 75 -1.05 -9.50 1.36
C ASP A 75 -0.36 -9.05 2.65
N ILE A 76 -1.03 -9.17 3.80
CA ILE A 76 -0.44 -8.87 5.11
C ILE A 76 0.65 -9.89 5.45
N VAL A 77 0.45 -11.16 5.09
CA VAL A 77 1.40 -12.22 5.40
C VAL A 77 2.71 -12.03 4.61
N LEU A 78 2.62 -11.64 3.35
CA LEU A 78 3.77 -11.40 2.48
C LEU A 78 4.48 -10.07 2.75
N TYR A 79 3.80 -9.10 3.36
CA TYR A 79 4.37 -7.81 3.73
C TYR A 79 5.69 -7.91 4.53
N GLU A 80 5.80 -8.86 5.46
CA GLU A 80 7.01 -9.03 6.29
C GLU A 80 8.22 -9.61 5.52
N GLU A 81 8.01 -10.16 4.33
CA GLU A 81 9.06 -10.81 3.53
C GLU A 81 9.66 -9.92 2.43
N LEU A 82 9.07 -8.73 2.22
CA LEU A 82 9.53 -7.71 1.26
C LEU A 82 10.77 -6.93 1.75
#